data_AF-A0A0N1PJY4-F1
#
_entry.id   AF-A0A0N1PJY4-F1
#
_cell.length_a   1.000
_cell.length_b   1.000
_cell.length_c   1.000
_cell.angle_alpha   90.00
_cell.angle_beta   90.00
_cell.angle_gamma   90.00
#
_symmetry.space_group_name_H-M   'P 1'
#
loop_
_entity.id
_entity.type
_entity.pdbx_description
1 polymer ?
#
loop_
_entity_poly.entity_id
_entity_poly.type
_entity_poly.pdbx_seq_one_letter_code
_entity_poly.pdbx_strand_id
1 'polypeptide(L)'
;MFLFRKDHWLTEGIIVKIVTKSLGDKFFKRKAVVERVVDKYAAHVKLVDDNVKLKLDQNHLETVIPSTGRLVKFVNGAYNGQTGVLKMIDVEGYCCDVEVKYTFMSVSIADKHV
;
A
#
# COMPACT_ATOMS: atom_id res chain seq x y z
N MET A 1 15.33 18.05 -0.23
CA MET A 1 15.88 16.69 -0.36
C MET A 1 14.71 15.73 -0.64
N PHE A 2 14.31 15.59 -1.92
CA PHE A 2 13.05 14.92 -2.35
C PHE A 2 13.27 13.67 -3.21
N LEU A 3 14.50 13.15 -3.30
CA LEU A 3 14.92 12.17 -4.31
C LEU A 3 14.14 10.84 -4.35
N PHE A 4 13.35 10.52 -3.31
CA PHE A 4 12.63 9.23 -3.22
C PHE A 4 11.11 9.34 -3.25
N ARG A 5 10.53 10.56 -3.33
CA ARG A 5 9.08 10.71 -3.36
C ARG A 5 8.55 10.59 -4.79
N LYS A 6 7.70 9.60 -5.00
CA LYS A 6 6.97 9.39 -6.26
C LYS A 6 5.60 10.09 -6.19
N ASP A 7 5.06 10.45 -7.33
CA ASP A 7 3.69 10.95 -7.52
C ASP A 7 2.62 9.85 -7.51
N HIS A 8 3.04 8.58 -7.58
CA HIS A 8 2.20 7.40 -7.45
C HIS A 8 2.55 6.59 -6.20
N TRP A 9 1.54 5.91 -5.66
CA TRP A 9 1.68 5.14 -4.41
C TRP A 9 0.98 3.77 -4.45
N LEU A 10 0.20 3.46 -5.48
CA LEU A 10 -0.48 2.17 -5.55
C LEU A 10 0.52 1.02 -5.62
N THR A 11 0.25 -0.02 -4.83
CA THR A 11 0.96 -1.30 -4.85
C THR A 11 -0.05 -2.41 -4.64
N GLU A 12 0.24 -3.58 -5.20
CA GLU A 12 -0.59 -4.77 -5.01
C GLU A 12 -0.51 -5.28 -3.57
N GLY A 13 -1.61 -5.89 -3.11
CA GLY A 13 -1.72 -6.55 -1.81
C GLY A 13 -2.08 -5.66 -0.62
N ILE A 14 -2.19 -4.34 -0.80
CA ILE A 14 -2.61 -3.43 0.29
C ILE A 14 -4.13 -3.24 0.31
N ILE A 15 -4.65 -2.87 1.48
CA ILE A 15 -6.04 -2.43 1.65
C ILE A 15 -6.11 -0.92 1.46
N VAL A 16 -7.09 -0.49 0.66
CA VAL A 16 -7.43 0.90 0.39
C VAL A 16 -8.89 1.18 0.74
N LYS A 17 -9.21 2.45 1.00
CA LYS A 17 -10.58 2.95 1.20
C LYS A 17 -11.01 3.73 -0.03
N ILE A 18 -12.20 3.45 -0.55
CA ILE A 18 -12.78 4.22 -1.66
C ILE A 18 -13.30 5.55 -1.11
N VAL A 19 -12.81 6.67 -1.66
CA VAL A 19 -13.19 8.03 -1.22
C VAL A 19 -13.95 8.81 -2.28
N THR A 20 -14.08 8.29 -3.48
CA THR A 20 -14.96 8.90 -4.50
C THR A 20 -16.42 8.55 -4.29
N LYS A 21 -17.30 9.50 -4.64
CA LYS A 21 -18.74 9.30 -4.80
C LYS A 21 -19.18 9.17 -6.27
N SER A 22 -18.26 9.31 -7.22
CA SER A 22 -18.58 9.28 -8.66
C SER A 22 -19.18 7.95 -9.14
N LEU A 23 -18.97 6.86 -8.39
CA LEU A 23 -19.56 5.54 -8.65
C LEU A 23 -20.86 5.28 -7.85
N GLY A 24 -21.39 6.31 -7.18
CA GLY A 24 -22.52 6.25 -6.26
C GLY A 24 -22.11 5.99 -4.81
N ASP A 25 -23.00 6.32 -3.86
CA ASP A 25 -22.71 6.20 -2.42
C ASP A 25 -22.51 4.75 -1.96
N LYS A 26 -22.96 3.74 -2.74
CA LYS A 26 -22.84 2.32 -2.39
C LYS A 26 -21.40 1.81 -2.21
N PHE A 27 -20.42 2.50 -2.79
CA PHE A 27 -19.00 2.15 -2.67
C PHE A 27 -18.21 3.11 -1.79
N PHE A 28 -18.76 4.29 -1.53
CA PHE A 28 -18.10 5.32 -0.75
C PHE A 28 -17.78 4.80 0.66
N LYS A 29 -16.54 5.03 1.12
CA LYS A 29 -15.96 4.56 2.40
C LYS A 29 -15.80 3.04 2.55
N ARG A 30 -16.14 2.23 1.54
CA ARG A 30 -15.86 0.78 1.59
C ARG A 30 -14.38 0.49 1.38
N LYS A 31 -13.92 -0.61 1.97
CA LYS A 31 -12.53 -1.06 1.88
C LYS A 31 -12.38 -2.08 0.76
N ALA A 32 -11.24 -2.03 0.07
CA ALA A 32 -10.92 -2.92 -1.03
C ALA A 32 -9.45 -3.33 -0.98
N VAL A 33 -9.14 -4.53 -1.46
CA VAL A 33 -7.77 -4.99 -1.68
C VAL A 33 -7.34 -4.59 -3.08
N VAL A 34 -6.14 -4.04 -3.24
CA VAL A 34 -5.52 -3.81 -4.54
C VAL A 34 -5.05 -5.15 -5.11
N GLU A 35 -5.77 -5.69 -6.08
CA GLU A 35 -5.41 -6.95 -6.75
C GLU A 35 -4.37 -6.74 -7.84
N ARG A 36 -4.44 -5.62 -8.58
CA ARG A 36 -3.51 -5.31 -9.68
C ARG A 36 -3.33 -3.80 -9.86
N VAL A 37 -2.11 -3.35 -10.09
CA VAL A 37 -1.81 -1.96 -10.48
C VAL A 37 -1.71 -1.84 -12.00
N VAL A 38 -2.25 -0.75 -12.56
CA VAL A 38 -2.31 -0.43 -13.99
C VAL A 38 -1.73 0.94 -14.21
N ASP A 39 -0.72 1.03 -15.08
CA ASP A 39 -0.05 2.28 -15.47
C ASP A 39 0.40 3.14 -14.28
N LYS A 40 0.72 2.51 -13.15
CA LYS A 40 1.14 3.12 -11.85
C LYS A 40 0.06 3.88 -11.09
N TYR A 41 -0.94 4.44 -11.77
CA TYR A 41 -1.94 5.34 -11.16
C TYR A 41 -3.32 4.73 -10.97
N ALA A 42 -3.66 3.66 -11.69
CA ALA A 42 -4.94 2.99 -11.54
C ALA A 42 -4.76 1.61 -10.88
N ALA A 43 -5.81 1.11 -10.25
CA ALA A 43 -5.84 -0.21 -9.65
C ALA A 43 -7.14 -0.94 -9.99
N HIS A 44 -7.02 -2.24 -10.27
CA HIS A 44 -8.12 -3.17 -10.07
C HIS A 44 -8.18 -3.50 -8.58
N VAL A 45 -9.30 -3.16 -7.95
CA VAL A 45 -9.55 -3.42 -6.54
C VAL A 45 -10.73 -4.36 -6.38
N LYS A 46 -10.67 -5.22 -5.37
CA LYS A 46 -11.78 -6.10 -4.97
C LYS A 46 -12.25 -5.70 -3.58
N LEU A 47 -13.55 -5.48 -3.39
CA LEU A 47 -14.09 -5.15 -2.07
C LEU A 47 -13.78 -6.28 -1.07
N VAL A 48 -13.56 -5.91 0.19
CA VAL A 48 -13.17 -6.89 1.24
C VAL A 48 -14.36 -7.75 1.67
N ASP A 49 -15.55 -7.18 1.61
CA ASP A 49 -16.81 -7.69 2.14
C ASP A 49 -17.73 -8.32 1.08
N ASP A 50 -17.38 -8.24 -0.21
CA ASP A 50 -18.08 -8.96 -1.28
C ASP A 50 -17.14 -9.26 -2.48
N ASN A 51 -17.68 -9.85 -3.55
CA ASN A 51 -16.89 -10.20 -4.75
C ASN A 51 -16.89 -9.10 -5.84
N VAL A 52 -17.31 -7.87 -5.53
CA VAL A 52 -17.31 -6.78 -6.50
C VAL A 52 -15.89 -6.30 -6.78
N LYS A 53 -15.59 -6.14 -8.07
CA LYS A 53 -14.32 -5.59 -8.56
C LYS A 53 -14.55 -4.25 -9.23
N LEU A 54 -13.65 -3.30 -8.99
CA LEU A 54 -13.68 -1.94 -9.54
C LEU A 54 -12.33 -1.59 -10.12
N LYS A 55 -12.30 -0.74 -11.15
CA LYS A 55 -11.08 -0.08 -11.61
C LYS A 55 -11.13 1.37 -11.17
N LEU A 56 -10.16 1.81 -10.38
CA LEU A 56 -10.12 3.15 -9.79
C LEU A 56 -8.74 3.77 -9.95
N ASP A 57 -8.72 5.07 -10.27
CA ASP A 57 -7.53 5.91 -10.15
C ASP A 57 -7.17 6.13 -8.68
N GLN A 58 -5.88 6.29 -8.38
CA GLN A 58 -5.36 6.50 -7.02
C GLN A 58 -5.98 7.71 -6.33
N ASN A 59 -6.42 8.73 -7.07
CA ASN A 59 -7.06 9.92 -6.51
C ASN A 59 -8.45 9.62 -5.92
N HIS A 60 -9.02 8.46 -6.25
CA HIS A 60 -10.29 7.97 -5.70
C HIS A 60 -10.10 7.01 -4.53
N LEU A 61 -8.85 6.80 -4.09
CA LEU A 61 -8.46 5.84 -3.07
C LEU A 61 -7.67 6.54 -1.95
N GLU A 62 -7.73 5.98 -0.76
CA GLU A 62 -6.94 6.37 0.39
C GLU A 62 -6.28 5.12 1.00
N THR A 63 -5.06 5.23 1.49
CA THR A 63 -4.42 4.15 2.26
C THR A 63 -5.18 3.88 3.56
N VAL A 64 -5.34 2.62 3.94
CA VAL A 64 -5.88 2.28 5.26
C VAL A 64 -4.75 2.04 6.25
N ILE A 65 -4.76 2.77 7.37
CA ILE A 65 -3.87 2.51 8.51
C ILE A 65 -4.51 1.40 9.37
N PRO A 66 -3.89 0.22 9.51
CA PRO A 66 -4.43 -0.86 10.33
C PRO A 66 -4.22 -0.59 11.82
N SER A 67 -4.73 -1.45 12.70
CA SER A 67 -4.38 -1.44 14.13
C SER A 67 -2.90 -1.75 14.34
N THR A 68 -2.36 -1.30 15.48
CA THR A 68 -1.00 -1.62 15.92
C THR A 68 -0.78 -3.15 15.98
N GLY A 69 0.47 -3.58 15.77
CA GLY A 69 0.87 -4.98 15.67
C GLY A 69 0.61 -5.63 14.30
N ARG A 70 -0.04 -4.94 13.36
CA ARG A 70 -0.30 -5.45 12.01
C ARG A 70 0.82 -5.09 11.02
N LEU A 71 0.91 -5.88 9.96
CA LEU A 71 1.83 -5.62 8.85
C LEU A 71 1.36 -4.42 8.03
N VAL A 72 2.31 -3.58 7.64
CA VAL A 72 2.13 -2.46 6.72
C VAL A 72 3.18 -2.54 5.61
N LYS A 73 2.89 -1.91 4.48
CA LYS A 73 3.81 -1.75 3.36
C LYS A 73 4.05 -0.28 3.13
N PHE A 74 5.32 0.11 3.01
CA PHE A 74 5.67 1.47 2.65
C PHE A 74 5.38 1.67 1.16
N VAL A 75 4.55 2.65 0.86
CA VAL A 75 4.08 2.92 -0.52
C VAL A 75 4.86 4.03 -1.22
N ASN A 76 5.72 4.73 -0.48
CA ASN A 76 6.50 5.87 -0.98
C ASN A 76 7.71 6.16 -0.07
N GLY A 77 8.57 7.08 -0.48
CA GLY A 77 9.76 7.48 0.27
C GLY A 77 10.88 6.44 0.25
N ALA A 78 11.88 6.61 1.13
CA ALA A 78 13.11 5.81 1.13
C ALA A 78 12.89 4.31 1.39
N TYR A 79 11.79 3.94 2.08
CA TYR A 79 11.46 2.56 2.40
C TYR A 79 10.46 1.93 1.42
N ASN A 80 10.11 2.61 0.31
CA ASN A 80 9.10 2.14 -0.64
C ASN A 80 9.31 0.67 -1.04
N GLY A 81 8.24 -0.12 -0.98
CA GLY A 81 8.22 -1.55 -1.29
C GLY A 81 8.53 -2.46 -0.10
N GLN A 82 9.18 -1.95 0.94
CA GLN A 82 9.46 -2.71 2.15
C GLN A 82 8.20 -2.90 3.00
N THR A 83 8.23 -3.92 3.86
CA THR A 83 7.18 -4.20 4.84
C THR A 83 7.69 -4.04 6.26
N GLY A 84 6.78 -3.74 7.17
CA GLY A 84 7.09 -3.59 8.59
C GLY A 84 5.88 -3.85 9.47
N VAL A 85 6.09 -3.80 10.77
CA VAL A 85 5.01 -3.93 11.76
C VAL A 85 4.71 -2.55 12.33
N LEU A 86 3.46 -2.12 12.25
CA LEU A 86 3.00 -0.86 12.83
C LEU A 86 3.04 -0.93 14.36
N LYS A 87 3.70 0.01 15.02
CA LYS A 87 3.88 0.02 16.48
C LYS A 87 3.03 1.07 17.17
N MET A 88 3.02 2.27 16.63
CA MET A 88 2.30 3.40 17.20
C MET A 88 1.64 4.21 16.08
N ILE A 89 0.50 4.81 16.38
CA ILE A 89 -0.18 5.76 15.51
C ILE A 89 -0.29 7.06 16.29
N ASP A 90 0.22 8.15 15.71
CA ASP A 90 -0.02 9.51 16.17
C ASP A 90 -0.97 10.18 15.18
N VAL A 91 -2.24 10.26 15.58
CA VAL A 91 -3.30 10.84 14.75
C VAL A 91 -3.16 12.36 14.66
N GLU A 92 -2.70 13.01 15.72
CA GLU A 92 -2.55 14.48 15.74
C GLU A 92 -1.35 14.91 14.91
N GLY A 93 -0.25 14.16 14.99
CA GLY A 93 0.96 14.37 14.19
C GLY A 93 0.88 13.83 12.76
N TYR A 94 -0.23 13.17 12.37
CA TYR A 94 -0.40 12.50 11.08
C TYR A 94 0.76 11.56 10.73
N CYS A 95 1.30 10.85 11.71
CA CYS A 95 2.45 9.97 11.54
C CYS A 95 2.30 8.64 12.29
N CYS A 96 3.23 7.74 12.06
CA CYS A 96 3.25 6.44 12.72
C CYS A 96 4.66 5.88 12.80
N ASP A 97 4.87 5.04 13.81
CA ASP A 97 6.11 4.31 13.98
C ASP A 97 5.97 2.91 13.42
N VAL A 98 6.90 2.53 12.55
CA VAL A 98 6.93 1.23 11.89
C VAL A 98 8.28 0.57 12.13
N GLU A 99 8.25 -0.63 12.71
CA GLU A 99 9.44 -1.47 12.82
C GLU A 99 9.65 -2.19 11.49
N VAL A 100 10.70 -1.80 10.76
CA VAL A 100 11.05 -2.39 9.46
C VAL A 100 11.72 -3.75 9.69
N LYS A 101 11.19 -4.80 9.06
CA LYS A 101 11.84 -6.11 9.06
C LYS A 101 12.82 -6.18 7.90
N TYR A 102 14.10 -6.37 8.19
CA TYR A 102 15.09 -6.66 7.15
C TYR A 102 14.85 -8.08 6.61
N THR A 103 14.69 -8.20 5.30
CA THR A 103 14.74 -9.51 4.63
C THR A 103 16.16 -9.70 4.11
N PHE A 104 16.84 -10.77 4.55
CA PHE A 104 18.12 -11.15 3.98
C PHE A 104 17.87 -11.71 2.57
N MET A 105 18.41 -11.04 1.55
CA MET A 105 18.47 -11.62 0.22
C MET A 105 19.74 -12.46 0.11
N SER A 106 19.59 -13.78 0.03
CA SER A 106 20.69 -14.66 -0.36
C SER A 106 20.99 -14.43 -1.83
N VAL A 107 22.21 -13.97 -2.14
CA VAL A 107 22.69 -13.86 -3.52
C VAL A 107 23.57 -15.08 -3.80
N SER A 108 23.32 -15.79 -4.89
CA SER A 108 24.22 -16.85 -5.34
C SER A 108 25.50 -16.21 -5.89
N ILE A 109 26.65 -16.54 -5.31
CA ILE A 109 27.95 -16.19 -5.90
C ILE A 109 28.14 -17.11 -7.11
N ALA A 110 28.11 -16.55 -8.30
CA ALA A 110 28.48 -17.26 -9.52
C ALA A 110 30.01 -17.23 -9.67
N ASP A 111 30.74 -17.89 -8.78
CA ASP A 111 32.15 -18.18 -9.01
C ASP A 111 32.31 -19.66 -9.33
N LYS A 112 32.64 -19.94 -10.60
CA LYS A 112 32.91 -21.28 -11.13
C LYS A 112 34.41 -21.62 -11.11
N HIS A 113 35.19 -21.03 -10.21
CA HIS A 113 36.59 -21.39 -10.01
C HIS A 113 36.94 -21.46 -8.53
N VAL A 114 36.64 -22.62 -7.93
CA VAL A 114 37.38 -23.19 -6.80
C VAL A 114 38.08 -24.43 -7.30
#